data_AF-A0A0L8FIY6-F1
#
_entry.id   AF-A0A0L8FIY6-F1
#
_cell.length_a   1.000
_cell.length_b   1.000
_cell.length_c   1.000
_cell.angle_alpha   90.00
_cell.angle_beta   90.00
_cell.angle_gamma   90.00
#
_symmetry.space_group_name_H-M   'P 1'
#
loop_
_entity.id
_entity.type
_entity.pdbx_description
1 polymer ?
#
loop_
_entity_poly.entity_id
_entity_poly.type
_entity_poly.pdbx_seq_one_letter_code
_entity_poly.pdbx_strand_id
1 'polypeptide(L)'
;MEKDKTEAVDKDEDPPPDSPLISTFVTNPEEQEESVLVSEVNQSEISDEGKVSVIEINENPALLILDSLCNSGKISSTKAAYFKEKYLKMQQLLSQSSSNVSKLYEECSDYLSTQQELMQKLEDANKYPKNIAVSTEITSLRESFLSASNKYAEVKERLVHYEFKIEW
;
A
#
# COMPACT_ATOMS: atom_id res chain seq x y z
N MET A 1 -9.55 51.80 -9.52
CA MET A 1 -10.29 50.53 -9.64
C MET A 1 -9.28 49.45 -9.27
N GLU A 2 -8.98 49.20 -8.00
CA GLU A 2 -9.92 48.75 -6.93
C GLU A 2 -10.58 47.44 -7.44
N LYS A 3 -10.38 46.27 -6.84
CA LYS A 3 -10.43 45.95 -5.40
C LYS A 3 -9.68 44.65 -5.06
N ASP A 4 -9.04 44.69 -3.90
CA ASP A 4 -8.85 43.57 -2.98
C ASP A 4 -10.15 42.80 -2.72
N LYS A 5 -10.06 41.48 -2.55
CA LYS A 5 -10.99 40.74 -1.67
C LYS A 5 -10.33 39.50 -1.08
N THR A 6 -9.92 39.64 0.17
CA THR A 6 -9.80 38.59 1.20
C THR A 6 -11.20 38.10 1.61
N GLU A 7 -11.38 36.80 1.92
CA GLU A 7 -12.21 36.33 3.06
C GLU A 7 -12.12 34.82 3.33
N ALA A 8 -11.94 34.49 4.64
CA ALA A 8 -12.27 33.31 5.49
C ALA A 8 -12.55 31.92 4.87
N VAL A 9 -11.98 30.78 5.31
CA VAL A 9 -12.00 30.06 6.63
C VAL A 9 -13.39 29.64 7.12
N ASP A 10 -13.70 28.35 6.95
CA ASP A 10 -14.45 27.44 7.87
C ASP A 10 -14.23 26.01 7.32
N LYS A 11 -13.48 25.10 7.96
CA LYS A 11 -13.90 24.17 9.05
C LYS A 11 -15.30 23.57 8.86
N ASP A 12 -15.37 22.33 8.40
CA ASP A 12 -15.92 21.24 9.21
C ASP A 12 -15.59 19.87 8.58
N GLU A 13 -15.09 18.99 9.43
CA GLU A 13 -14.92 17.56 9.17
C GLU A 13 -16.29 16.88 9.18
N ASP A 14 -16.46 15.84 8.37
CA ASP A 14 -17.26 14.69 8.79
C ASP A 14 -16.64 13.39 8.24
N PRO A 15 -16.30 12.41 9.11
CA PRO A 15 -15.74 11.13 8.74
C PRO A 15 -16.84 10.12 8.31
N PRO A 16 -16.50 9.08 7.54
CA PRO A 16 -17.45 8.05 7.12
C PRO A 16 -17.86 7.14 8.30
N PRO A 17 -19.16 6.76 8.41
CA PRO A 17 -19.65 5.82 9.41
C PRO A 17 -19.57 4.38 8.89
N ASP A 18 -19.16 3.45 9.76
CA ASP A 18 -19.38 1.98 9.76
C ASP A 18 -18.20 1.36 10.52
N SER A 19 -18.26 0.77 11.71
CA SER A 19 -19.27 -0.04 12.41
C SER A 19 -18.96 -0.01 13.92
N PRO A 20 -19.90 -0.32 14.84
CA PRO A 20 -19.93 -1.70 15.35
C PRO A 20 -21.33 -2.21 15.77
N LEU A 21 -21.67 -3.43 15.39
CA LEU A 21 -22.70 -4.23 16.08
C LEU A 21 -22.02 -5.04 17.19
N ILE A 22 -22.13 -4.59 18.44
CA ILE A 22 -22.11 -5.50 19.59
C ILE A 22 -23.27 -5.13 20.51
N SER A 23 -24.28 -5.99 20.42
CA SER A 23 -25.37 -6.29 21.34
C SER A 23 -25.20 -5.82 22.79
N THR A 24 -26.15 -4.97 23.19
CA THR A 24 -27.04 -5.08 24.36
C THR A 24 -26.47 -5.62 25.68
N PHE A 25 -26.41 -4.77 26.70
CA PHE A 25 -27.12 -4.96 27.97
C PHE A 25 -27.53 -3.60 28.57
N VAL A 26 -28.85 -3.43 28.71
CA VAL A 26 -29.54 -2.41 29.54
C VAL A 26 -29.45 -2.93 30.98
N THR A 27 -29.25 -2.14 32.05
CA THR A 27 -30.27 -1.37 32.79
C THR A 27 -29.60 -0.62 33.96
N ASN A 28 -30.17 0.53 34.33
CA ASN A 28 -29.76 1.57 35.29
C ASN A 28 -30.20 1.24 36.77
N PRO A 29 -30.20 2.18 37.75
CA PRO A 29 -29.20 2.48 38.81
C PRO A 29 -29.68 2.18 40.27
N GLU A 30 -28.99 2.75 41.28
CA GLU A 30 -29.17 2.69 42.77
C GLU A 30 -28.44 1.51 43.46
N GLU A 31 -27.70 1.62 44.57
CA GLU A 31 -27.32 2.68 45.52
C GLU A 31 -26.22 2.09 46.46
N GLN A 32 -25.50 2.96 47.20
CA GLN A 32 -24.78 2.73 48.48
C GLN A 32 -23.28 2.29 48.53
N GLU A 33 -22.47 3.32 48.85
CA GLU A 33 -21.55 3.49 49.99
C GLU A 33 -20.33 2.57 50.27
N GLU A 34 -19.20 3.27 50.44
CA GLU A 34 -17.96 3.00 51.21
C GLU A 34 -17.22 1.67 51.10
N SER A 35 -16.00 1.74 50.54
CA SER A 35 -14.79 1.25 51.22
C SER A 35 -13.53 1.75 50.52
N VAL A 36 -12.77 2.60 51.21
CA VAL A 36 -11.40 2.99 50.85
C VAL A 36 -10.49 1.76 50.88
N LEU A 37 -9.86 1.44 49.75
CA LEU A 37 -8.63 0.64 49.72
C LEU A 37 -7.63 1.31 48.77
N VAL A 38 -6.64 1.94 49.39
CA VAL A 38 -5.42 2.43 48.76
C VAL A 38 -4.68 1.22 48.19
N SER A 39 -4.48 1.18 46.87
CA SER A 39 -3.34 0.51 46.27
C SER A 39 -3.05 1.05 44.88
N GLU A 40 -1.81 1.51 44.77
CA GLU A 40 -0.95 1.41 43.59
C GLU A 40 -1.13 2.43 42.46
N VAL A 41 -0.11 3.29 42.39
CA VAL A 41 0.15 4.27 41.34
C VAL A 41 0.31 3.53 40.00
N ASN A 42 -0.76 3.47 39.21
CA ASN A 42 -0.66 3.18 37.79
C ASN A 42 -0.11 4.42 37.07
N GLN A 43 1.21 4.57 37.08
CA GLN A 43 1.91 5.40 36.10
C GLN A 43 2.13 4.56 34.83
N SER A 44 1.06 4.38 34.06
CA SER A 44 1.18 3.89 32.69
C SER A 44 0.40 4.79 31.74
N GLU A 45 0.78 6.06 31.72
CA GLU A 45 0.57 6.95 30.59
C GLU A 45 1.78 7.89 30.53
N ILE A 46 2.87 7.37 29.95
CA ILE A 46 3.98 8.21 29.52
C ILE A 46 4.11 7.98 28.03
N SER A 47 3.63 8.99 27.31
CA SER A 47 3.73 9.27 25.88
C SER A 47 4.85 8.50 25.15
N ASP A 48 4.44 7.84 24.07
CA ASP A 48 5.16 6.79 23.32
C ASP A 48 6.31 7.30 22.42
N GLU A 49 6.71 8.56 22.58
CA GLU A 49 7.59 9.25 21.62
C GLU A 49 9.06 9.37 22.09
N GLY A 50 9.41 8.88 23.29
CA GLY A 50 10.71 9.21 23.89
C GLY A 50 11.35 8.18 24.84
N LYS A 51 10.73 7.02 25.06
CA LYS A 51 11.34 5.97 25.90
C LYS A 51 12.16 5.01 25.04
N VAL A 52 13.45 5.35 24.88
CA VAL A 52 14.47 4.30 24.80
C VAL A 52 14.26 3.43 26.03
N SER A 53 13.98 2.14 25.81
CA SER A 53 13.68 1.24 26.92
C SER A 53 14.85 1.30 27.91
N VAL A 54 14.55 1.37 29.21
CA VAL A 54 15.57 1.38 30.28
C VAL A 54 16.52 0.17 30.16
N ILE A 55 16.04 -0.87 29.49
CA ILE A 55 16.75 -2.11 29.15
C ILE A 55 17.85 -1.86 28.10
N GLU A 56 17.56 -1.15 27.00
CA GLU A 56 18.56 -0.80 25.97
C GLU A 56 19.69 0.10 26.50
N ILE A 57 19.41 0.91 27.53
CA ILE A 57 20.42 1.78 28.15
C ILE A 57 21.45 0.97 28.93
N ASN A 58 21.04 -0.14 29.56
CA ASN A 58 21.90 -0.98 30.40
C ASN A 58 22.71 -2.00 29.60
N GLU A 59 22.31 -2.33 28.38
CA GLU A 59 23.04 -3.26 27.52
C GLU A 59 24.07 -2.57 26.61
N ASN A 60 23.97 -1.24 26.46
CA ASN A 60 24.82 -0.51 25.55
C ASN A 60 26.21 -0.19 26.15
N PRO A 61 27.31 -0.72 25.59
CA PRO A 61 28.65 -0.55 26.17
C PRO A 61 29.09 0.92 26.22
N ALA A 62 28.63 1.76 25.28
CA ALA A 62 28.97 3.17 25.27
C ALA A 62 28.32 3.94 26.44
N LEU A 63 27.07 3.59 26.78
CA LEU A 63 26.33 4.21 27.88
C LEU A 63 26.86 3.74 29.24
N LEU A 64 27.24 2.46 29.36
CA LEU A 64 27.88 1.90 30.55
C LEU A 64 29.23 2.56 30.86
N ILE A 65 30.06 2.80 29.84
CA ILE A 65 31.33 3.52 30.02
C ILE A 65 31.06 4.94 30.47
N LEU A 66 30.04 5.60 29.92
CA LEU A 66 29.66 6.95 30.30
C LEU A 66 29.24 7.05 31.77
N ASP A 67 28.49 6.04 32.24
CA ASP A 67 28.11 5.92 33.65
C ASP A 67 29.30 5.65 34.56
N SER A 68 30.24 4.79 34.14
CA SER A 68 31.47 4.55 34.91
C SER A 68 32.34 5.82 35.04
N LEU A 69 32.37 6.66 34.00
CA LEU A 69 33.09 7.94 34.00
C LEU A 69 32.41 8.98 34.91
N CYS A 70 31.08 8.99 34.95
CA CYS A 70 30.31 9.84 35.84
C CYS A 70 30.50 9.41 37.30
N ASN A 71 30.40 8.10 37.58
CA ASN A 71 30.56 7.53 38.92
C ASN A 71 31.99 7.68 39.46
N SER A 72 33.00 7.63 38.58
CA SER A 72 34.40 7.93 38.95
C SER A 72 34.71 9.42 39.10
N GLY A 73 33.72 10.31 38.89
CA GLY A 73 33.87 11.76 39.02
C GLY A 73 34.68 12.42 37.90
N LYS A 74 35.06 11.68 36.84
CA LYS A 74 35.83 12.21 35.70
C LYS A 74 35.00 13.16 34.84
N ILE A 75 33.68 12.99 34.82
CA ILE A 75 32.73 13.87 34.13
C ILE A 75 31.60 14.26 35.08
N SER A 76 31.07 15.47 34.91
CA SER A 76 29.88 15.93 35.65
C SER A 76 28.62 15.23 35.15
N SER A 77 27.66 14.99 36.04
CA SER A 77 26.37 14.36 35.74
C SER A 77 25.62 15.06 34.60
N THR A 78 25.64 16.40 34.55
CA THR A 78 25.02 17.16 33.45
C THR A 78 25.65 16.85 32.09
N LYS A 79 26.98 16.69 32.06
CA LYS A 79 27.71 16.37 30.83
C LYS A 79 27.49 14.91 30.41
N ALA A 80 27.36 14.01 31.39
CA ALA A 80 26.98 12.63 31.15
C ALA A 80 25.58 12.56 30.52
N ALA A 81 24.58 13.24 31.12
CA ALA A 81 23.22 13.32 30.58
C ALA A 81 23.18 13.85 29.14
N TYR A 82 23.90 14.94 28.86
CA TYR A 82 24.01 15.51 27.51
C TYR A 82 24.54 14.49 26.47
N PHE A 83 25.61 13.76 26.81
CA PHE A 83 26.16 12.76 25.91
C PHE A 83 25.23 11.56 25.73
N LYS A 84 24.53 11.13 26.78
CA LYS A 84 23.52 10.07 26.67
C LYS A 84 22.41 10.48 25.71
N GLU A 85 21.83 11.67 25.88
CA GLU A 85 20.78 12.18 25.01
C GLU A 85 21.23 12.23 23.55
N LYS A 86 22.42 12.78 23.29
CA LYS A 86 22.98 12.86 21.94
C LYS A 86 23.22 11.48 21.33
N TYR A 87 23.72 10.55 22.12
CA TYR A 87 23.96 9.17 21.70
C TYR A 87 22.65 8.46 21.33
N LEU A 88 21.64 8.57 22.19
CA LEU A 88 20.33 7.96 21.97
C LEU A 88 19.65 8.53 20.71
N LYS A 89 19.71 9.85 20.52
CA LYS A 89 19.21 10.49 19.30
C LYS A 89 19.91 9.97 18.04
N MET A 90 21.22 9.81 18.09
CA MET A 90 21.98 9.25 16.97
C MET A 90 21.60 7.79 16.72
N GLN A 91 21.42 6.99 17.77
CA GLN A 91 21.01 5.60 17.63
C GLN A 91 19.61 5.47 17.06
N GLN A 92 18.66 6.30 17.48
CA GLN A 92 17.32 6.35 16.89
C GLN A 92 17.37 6.69 15.40
N LEU A 93 18.14 7.71 15.02
CA LEU A 93 18.33 8.06 13.60
C LEU A 93 18.97 6.92 12.80
N LEU A 94 19.93 6.20 13.39
CA LEU A 94 20.56 5.05 12.75
C LEU A 94 19.56 3.90 12.55
N SER A 95 18.74 3.59 13.56
CA SER A 95 17.71 2.57 13.47
C SER A 95 16.65 2.92 12.42
N GLN A 96 16.22 4.18 12.37
CA GLN A 96 15.31 4.67 11.34
C GLN A 96 15.91 4.57 9.94
N SER A 97 17.16 5.01 9.78
CA SER A 97 17.90 4.89 8.52
C SER A 97 18.03 3.44 8.07
N SER A 98 18.41 2.54 8.99
CA SER A 98 18.53 1.11 8.70
C SER A 98 17.19 0.50 8.28
N SER A 99 16.10 0.83 8.98
CA SER A 99 14.76 0.37 8.61
C SER A 99 14.35 0.87 7.22
N ASN A 100 14.63 2.12 6.89
CA ASN A 100 14.35 2.70 5.58
C ASN A 100 15.18 2.03 4.47
N VAL A 101 16.46 1.75 4.72
CA VAL A 101 17.31 1.02 3.77
C VAL A 101 16.76 -0.38 3.51
N SER A 102 16.32 -1.10 4.55
CA SER A 102 15.70 -2.41 4.38
C SER A 102 14.42 -2.34 3.55
N LYS A 103 13.55 -1.36 3.80
CA LYS A 103 12.32 -1.15 3.02
C LYS A 103 12.62 -0.85 1.54
N LEU A 104 13.57 0.06 1.28
CA LEU A 104 13.98 0.41 -0.08
C LEU A 104 14.58 -0.79 -0.82
N TYR A 105 15.31 -1.65 -0.11
CA TYR A 105 15.86 -2.87 -0.69
C TYR A 105 14.77 -3.86 -1.10
N GLU A 106 13.76 -4.07 -0.24
CA GLU A 106 12.61 -4.92 -0.53
C GLU A 106 11.80 -4.39 -1.72
N GLU A 107 11.50 -3.09 -1.71
CA GLU A 107 10.79 -2.43 -2.82
C GLU A 107 11.57 -2.54 -4.14
N CYS A 108 12.89 -2.36 -4.12
CA CYS A 108 13.74 -2.53 -5.31
C CYS A 108 13.71 -3.97 -5.82
N SER A 109 13.72 -4.96 -4.93
CA SER A 109 13.59 -6.37 -5.28
C SER A 109 12.26 -6.66 -5.96
N ASP A 110 11.16 -6.13 -5.44
CA ASP A 110 9.83 -6.30 -6.03
C ASP A 110 9.71 -5.66 -7.41
N TYR A 111 10.26 -4.45 -7.59
CA TYR A 111 10.32 -3.82 -8.91
C TYR A 111 11.14 -4.63 -9.91
N LEU A 112 12.27 -5.21 -9.50
CA LEU A 112 13.07 -6.06 -10.38
C LEU A 112 12.32 -7.34 -10.77
N SER A 113 11.61 -7.97 -9.83
CA SER A 113 10.80 -9.15 -10.11
C SER A 113 9.67 -8.85 -11.08
N THR A 114 8.93 -7.76 -10.86
CA THR A 114 7.84 -7.34 -11.75
C THR A 114 8.37 -6.93 -13.14
N GLN A 115 9.52 -6.26 -13.21
CA GLN A 115 10.18 -5.93 -14.47
C GLN A 115 10.55 -7.19 -15.25
N GLN A 116 11.10 -8.21 -14.58
CA GLN A 116 11.44 -9.48 -15.21
C GLN A 116 10.19 -10.19 -15.77
N GLU A 117 9.10 -10.21 -15.02
CA GLU A 117 7.83 -10.77 -15.49
C GLU A 117 7.30 -10.04 -16.73
N LEU A 118 7.33 -8.70 -16.71
CA LEU A 118 6.92 -7.88 -17.85
C LEU A 118 7.81 -8.11 -19.08
N MET A 119 9.12 -8.24 -18.89
CA MET A 119 10.04 -8.57 -19.98
C MET A 119 9.72 -9.93 -20.59
N GLN A 120 9.41 -10.93 -19.77
CA GLN A 120 9.00 -12.25 -20.26
C GLN A 120 7.69 -12.17 -21.05
N LYS A 121 6.67 -11.46 -20.53
CA LYS A 121 5.41 -11.25 -21.26
C LYS A 121 5.61 -10.52 -22.58
N LEU A 122 6.52 -9.55 -22.62
CA LEU A 122 6.84 -8.82 -23.85
C LEU A 122 7.53 -9.74 -24.87
N GLU A 123 8.46 -10.57 -24.44
CA GLU A 123 9.12 -11.56 -25.28
C GLU A 123 8.11 -12.57 -25.85
N ASP A 124 7.19 -13.07 -25.01
CA ASP A 124 6.13 -13.98 -25.45
C ASP A 124 5.16 -13.31 -26.44
N ALA A 125 4.80 -12.04 -26.19
CA ALA A 125 4.00 -11.24 -27.13
C ALA A 125 4.74 -11.00 -28.46
N ASN A 126 6.07 -10.88 -28.44
CA ASN A 126 6.86 -10.70 -29.65
C ASN A 126 7.01 -12.00 -30.46
N LYS A 127 7.03 -13.16 -29.78
CA LYS A 127 6.97 -14.48 -30.40
C LYS A 127 5.61 -14.81 -31.01
N TYR A 128 4.56 -14.07 -30.63
CA TYR A 128 3.24 -14.27 -31.24
C TYR A 128 3.37 -14.07 -32.76
N PRO A 129 2.91 -15.03 -33.59
CA PRO A 129 3.07 -14.95 -35.02
C PRO A 129 2.15 -13.87 -35.59
N LYS A 130 2.64 -12.61 -35.59
CA LYS A 130 1.94 -11.41 -36.09
C LYS A 130 1.40 -11.59 -37.51
N ASN A 131 2.01 -12.49 -38.29
CA ASN A 131 1.77 -12.59 -39.73
C ASN A 131 1.25 -13.96 -40.19
N ILE A 132 1.29 -15.01 -39.35
CA ILE A 132 1.06 -16.40 -39.83
C ILE A 132 -0.30 -16.95 -39.37
N ALA A 133 -0.70 -16.74 -38.10
CA ALA A 133 -1.97 -17.28 -37.59
C ALA A 133 -3.20 -16.45 -38.01
N VAL A 134 -3.07 -15.11 -38.01
CA VAL A 134 -4.16 -14.20 -38.40
C VAL A 134 -4.29 -14.11 -39.92
N SER A 135 -3.21 -14.33 -40.68
CA SER A 135 -3.25 -14.19 -42.13
C SER A 135 -3.80 -15.44 -42.80
N THR A 136 -3.30 -16.64 -42.49
CA THR A 136 -3.57 -17.79 -43.36
C THR A 136 -4.95 -18.41 -43.12
N GLU A 137 -5.34 -18.63 -41.86
CA GLU A 137 -6.63 -19.26 -41.55
C GLU A 137 -7.80 -18.31 -41.78
N ILE A 138 -7.69 -17.06 -41.32
CA ILE A 138 -8.76 -16.06 -41.50
C ILE A 138 -8.92 -15.71 -42.99
N THR A 139 -7.82 -15.59 -43.74
CA THR A 139 -7.92 -15.36 -45.19
C THR A 139 -8.52 -16.57 -45.89
N SER A 140 -8.12 -17.80 -45.55
CA SER A 140 -8.71 -19.01 -46.11
C SER A 140 -10.21 -19.11 -45.81
N LEU A 141 -10.63 -18.82 -44.57
CA LEU A 141 -12.03 -18.81 -44.19
C LEU A 141 -12.81 -17.74 -44.98
N ARG A 142 -12.24 -16.54 -45.11
CA ARG A 142 -12.82 -15.45 -45.90
C ARG A 142 -12.99 -15.84 -47.37
N GLU A 143 -11.98 -16.47 -47.96
CA GLU A 143 -12.05 -16.98 -49.34
C GLU A 143 -13.13 -18.05 -49.49
N SER A 144 -13.22 -18.99 -48.56
CA SER A 144 -14.24 -20.04 -48.57
C SER A 144 -15.66 -19.46 -48.50
N PHE A 145 -15.85 -18.45 -47.64
CA PHE A 145 -17.13 -17.76 -47.48
C PHE A 145 -17.51 -16.99 -48.75
N LEU A 146 -16.58 -16.23 -49.33
CA LEU A 146 -16.81 -15.50 -50.58
C LEU A 146 -17.14 -16.46 -51.73
N SER A 147 -16.45 -17.59 -51.83
CA SER A 147 -16.74 -18.62 -52.83
C SER A 147 -18.15 -19.19 -52.67
N ALA A 148 -18.55 -19.51 -51.44
CA ALA A 148 -19.89 -20.01 -51.15
C ALA A 148 -20.98 -18.98 -51.46
N SER A 149 -20.76 -17.72 -51.10
CA SER A 149 -21.67 -16.61 -51.38
C SER A 149 -21.87 -16.39 -52.88
N ASN A 150 -20.78 -16.43 -53.66
CA ASN A 150 -20.85 -16.27 -55.11
C ASN A 150 -21.62 -17.42 -55.76
N LYS A 151 -21.34 -18.67 -55.36
CA LYS A 151 -22.08 -19.84 -55.85
C LYS A 151 -23.56 -19.75 -55.51
N TYR A 152 -23.89 -19.29 -54.31
CA TYR A 152 -25.28 -19.08 -53.91
C TYR A 152 -25.97 -18.03 -54.77
N ALA A 153 -25.31 -16.88 -55.03
CA ALA A 153 -25.83 -15.83 -55.89
C ALA A 153 -26.08 -16.36 -57.32
N GLU A 154 -25.13 -17.11 -57.88
CA GLU A 154 -25.24 -17.68 -59.22
C GLU A 154 -26.42 -18.67 -59.33
N VAL A 155 -26.60 -19.54 -58.33
CA VAL A 155 -27.74 -20.47 -58.28
C VAL A 155 -29.06 -19.71 -58.15
N LYS A 156 -29.09 -18.65 -57.34
CA LYS A 156 -30.28 -17.80 -57.17
C LYS A 156 -30.65 -17.11 -58.48
N GLU A 157 -29.70 -16.55 -59.21
CA GLU A 157 -29.94 -15.93 -60.51
C GLU A 157 -30.46 -16.95 -61.53
N ARG A 158 -29.88 -18.15 -61.58
CA ARG A 158 -30.37 -19.24 -62.44
C ARG A 158 -31.79 -19.65 -62.08
N LEU A 159 -32.11 -19.74 -60.80
CA LEU A 159 -33.46 -20.09 -60.34
C LEU A 159 -34.48 -19.04 -60.80
N VAL A 160 -34.20 -17.75 -60.60
CA VAL A 160 -35.06 -16.65 -61.09
C VAL A 160 -35.23 -16.71 -62.61
N HIS A 161 -34.16 -17.00 -63.36
CA HIS A 161 -34.25 -17.14 -64.80
C HIS A 161 -35.16 -18.30 -65.24
N TYR A 162 -35.09 -19.44 -64.55
CA TYR A 162 -35.96 -20.58 -64.83
C TYR A 162 -37.41 -20.33 -64.42
N GLU A 163 -37.65 -19.70 -63.28
CA GLU A 163 -39.00 -19.29 -62.85
C GLU A 163 -39.65 -18.39 -63.90
N PHE A 164 -38.94 -17.36 -64.36
CA PHE A 164 -39.42 -16.48 -65.42
C PHE A 164 -39.74 -17.23 -66.72
N LYS A 165 -38.95 -18.25 -67.07
CA LYS A 165 -39.14 -19.04 -68.30
C LYS A 165 -40.30 -20.04 -68.21
N ILE A 166 -40.72 -20.42 -67.01
CA ILE A 166 -41.87 -21.31 -66.79
C ILE A 166 -43.17 -20.51 -66.70
N GLU A 167 -43.09 -19.25 -66.25
CA GLU A 167 -44.25 -18.36 -66.10
C GLU A 167 -44.68 -17.67 -67.42
N TRP A 168 -43.87 -17.79 -68.48
CA TRP A 168 -44.14 -17.34 -69.85
C TRP A 168 -44.28 -18.51 -70.83
#